data_AF-A0A9X0R317-F1
#
_entry.id   AF-A0A9X0R317-F1
#
_cell.length_a   1.000
_cell.length_b   1.000
_cell.length_c   1.000
_cell.angle_alpha   90.00
_cell.angle_beta   90.00
_cell.angle_gamma   90.00
#
_symmetry.space_group_name_H-M   'P 1'
#
loop_
_entity.id
_entity.type
_entity.pdbx_description
1 polymer ?
#
loop_
_entity_poly.entity_id
_entity_poly.type
_entity_poly.pdbx_seq_one_letter_code
_entity_poly.pdbx_strand_id
1 'polypeptide(L)'
;MTQGPGAEPLTLPILTAIQSMQGTVTLARILAQGGRQIDLAGLDAEAARLCTAVALLPAFAARPLRPALEALVAEVEGLAAALPSPPAEA
;
A
#
# COMPACT_ATOMS: atom_id res chain seq x y z
N MET A 1 22.03 7.30 26.38
CA MET A 1 21.07 7.25 25.25
C MET A 1 21.70 6.39 24.17
N THR A 2 21.48 5.07 24.21
CA THR A 2 22.11 4.11 23.30
C THR A 2 21.26 3.96 22.05
N GLN A 3 21.65 4.66 20.98
CA GLN A 3 21.13 4.46 19.64
C GLN A 3 21.70 3.13 19.10
N GLY A 4 20.85 2.11 18.95
CA GLY A 4 21.24 0.84 18.37
C GLY A 4 21.27 0.94 16.83
N PRO A 5 22.42 0.69 16.16
CA PRO A 5 22.46 0.57 14.71
C PRO A 5 21.91 -0.82 14.35
N GLY A 6 20.63 -0.91 13.99
CA GLY A 6 20.04 -2.22 13.70
C GLY A 6 18.75 -2.24 12.88
N ALA A 7 18.04 -1.12 12.75
CA ALA A 7 16.76 -1.09 12.02
C ALA A 7 16.81 -0.41 10.64
N GLU A 8 17.91 0.26 10.29
CA GLU A 8 18.06 0.90 8.97
C GLU A 8 18.07 -0.05 7.75
N PRO A 9 18.51 -1.33 7.81
CA PRO A 9 18.57 -2.14 6.59
C PRO A 9 17.20 -2.64 6.09
N LEU A 10 16.16 -2.67 6.93
CA LEU A 10 14.86 -3.27 6.57
C LEU A 10 13.79 -2.23 6.20
N THR A 11 13.94 -0.99 6.64
CA THR A 11 12.99 0.08 6.33
C THR A 11 13.04 0.52 4.87
N LEU A 12 14.22 0.51 4.24
CA LEU A 12 14.38 0.87 2.82
C LEU A 12 13.63 -0.10 1.88
N PRO A 13 13.80 -1.43 1.95
CA PRO A 13 13.01 -2.36 1.15
C PRO A 13 11.49 -2.21 1.34
N ILE A 14 11.05 -1.98 2.57
CA ILE A 14 9.62 -1.79 2.88
C ILE A 14 9.12 -0.47 2.28
N LEU A 15 9.88 0.62 2.37
CA LEU A 15 9.53 1.89 1.73
C LEU A 15 9.43 1.75 0.21
N THR A 16 10.37 1.05 -0.42
CA THR A 16 10.32 0.77 -1.86
C THR A 16 9.09 -0.05 -2.24
N ALA A 17 8.72 -1.06 -1.43
CA ALA A 17 7.50 -1.84 -1.63
C ALA A 17 6.23 -0.98 -1.51
N ILE A 18 6.16 -0.09 -0.51
CA ILE A 18 5.04 0.86 -0.35
C ILE A 18 4.92 1.75 -1.60
N GLN A 19 6.03 2.34 -2.06
CA GLN A 19 6.04 3.23 -3.23
C GLN A 19 5.68 2.50 -4.52
N SER A 20 6.14 1.26 -4.70
CA SER A 20 5.81 0.44 -5.87
C SER A 20 4.32 0.08 -5.90
N MET A 21 3.76 -0.31 -4.76
CA MET A 21 2.33 -0.57 -4.64
C MET A 21 1.51 0.70 -4.88
N GLN A 22 1.93 1.84 -4.30
CA GLN A 22 1.27 3.13 -4.51
C GLN A 22 1.21 3.48 -6.01
N GLY A 23 2.33 3.38 -6.73
CA GLY A 23 2.35 3.62 -8.18
C GLY A 23 1.42 2.69 -8.96
N THR A 24 1.33 1.42 -8.55
CA THR A 24 0.42 0.44 -9.16
C THR A 24 -1.04 0.83 -8.93
N VAL A 25 -1.42 1.16 -7.69
CA VAL A 25 -2.78 1.56 -7.33
C VAL A 25 -3.17 2.89 -8.02
N THR A 26 -2.26 3.85 -8.09
CA THR A 26 -2.50 5.11 -8.82
C THR A 26 -2.75 4.86 -10.30
N LEU A 27 -1.96 4.01 -10.96
CA LEU A 27 -2.17 3.65 -12.37
C LEU A 27 -3.52 2.94 -12.56
N ALA A 28 -3.85 2.00 -11.67
CA ALA A 28 -5.14 1.32 -11.69
C ALA A 28 -6.29 2.33 -11.54
N ARG A 29 -6.18 3.28 -10.61
CA ARG A 29 -7.21 4.31 -10.41
C ARG A 29 -7.43 5.14 -11.66
N ILE A 30 -6.36 5.61 -12.32
CA ILE A 30 -6.45 6.38 -13.57
C ILE A 30 -7.16 5.57 -14.66
N LEU A 31 -6.81 4.29 -14.81
CA LEU A 31 -7.43 3.41 -15.79
C LEU A 31 -8.93 3.19 -15.48
N ALA A 32 -9.30 3.02 -14.21
CA ALA A 32 -10.67 2.79 -13.78
C ALA A 32 -11.54 4.04 -14.02
N GLN A 33 -10.99 5.22 -13.71
CA GLN A 33 -11.62 6.51 -14.03
C GLN A 33 -11.80 6.71 -15.54
N GLY A 34 -10.91 6.15 -16.36
CA GLY A 34 -11.03 6.09 -17.81
C GLY A 34 -12.05 5.06 -18.32
N GLY A 35 -12.81 4.41 -17.44
CA GLY A 35 -13.82 3.40 -17.79
C GLY A 35 -13.24 2.05 -18.20
N ARG A 36 -11.95 1.81 -17.95
CA ARG A 36 -11.33 0.51 -18.23
C ARG A 36 -11.66 -0.47 -17.11
N GLN A 37 -12.00 -1.69 -17.48
CA GLN A 37 -11.99 -2.81 -16.55
C GLN A 37 -10.54 -3.17 -16.21
N ILE A 38 -10.28 -3.40 -14.92
CA ILE A 38 -8.96 -3.70 -14.41
C ILE A 38 -9.07 -4.96 -13.57
N ASP A 39 -8.15 -5.88 -13.82
CA ASP A 39 -7.95 -7.02 -12.94
C ASP A 39 -7.08 -6.59 -11.76
N LEU A 40 -7.62 -6.73 -10.55
CA LEU A 40 -6.91 -6.45 -9.29
C LEU A 40 -6.44 -7.74 -8.61
N ALA A 41 -6.44 -8.86 -9.34
CA ALA A 41 -5.95 -10.14 -8.84
C ALA A 41 -4.53 -10.00 -8.27
N GLY A 42 -4.35 -10.51 -7.06
CA GLY A 42 -3.07 -10.50 -6.36
C GLY A 42 -2.78 -9.22 -5.57
N LEU A 43 -3.59 -8.16 -5.70
CA LEU A 43 -3.41 -6.94 -4.91
C LEU A 43 -3.57 -7.21 -3.41
N ASP A 44 -4.55 -8.01 -3.01
CA ASP A 44 -4.76 -8.42 -1.61
C ASP A 44 -3.56 -9.19 -1.04
N ALA A 45 -2.96 -10.08 -1.85
CA ALA A 45 -1.80 -10.85 -1.44
C ALA A 45 -0.57 -9.95 -1.26
N GLU A 46 -0.38 -8.97 -2.15
CA GLU A 46 0.71 -7.99 -2.04
C GLU A 46 0.50 -7.06 -0.84
N ALA A 47 -0.73 -6.60 -0.61
CA ALA A 47 -1.09 -5.81 0.57
C ALA A 47 -0.83 -6.60 1.87
N ALA A 48 -1.22 -7.88 1.93
CA ALA A 48 -0.97 -8.74 3.07
C ALA A 48 0.54 -8.94 3.34
N ARG A 49 1.36 -9.12 2.29
CA ARG A 49 2.82 -9.20 2.40
C ARG A 49 3.39 -7.92 3.00
N LEU A 50 2.97 -6.75 2.50
CA LEU A 50 3.42 -5.46 2.99
C LEU A 50 3.00 -5.21 4.45
N CYS A 51 1.73 -5.49 4.79
CA CYS A 51 1.22 -5.40 6.16
C CYS A 51 2.02 -6.27 7.12
N THR A 52 2.34 -7.51 6.73
CA THR A 52 3.16 -8.42 7.53
C THR A 52 4.57 -7.88 7.73
N ALA A 53 5.20 -7.37 6.67
CA ALA A 53 6.55 -6.79 6.76
C ALA A 53 6.60 -5.59 7.71
N VAL A 54 5.60 -4.71 7.67
CA VAL A 54 5.48 -3.56 8.58
C VAL A 54 5.20 -4.01 10.01
N ALA A 55 4.33 -5.00 10.22
CA ALA A 55 3.97 -5.52 11.55
C ALA A 55 5.17 -6.16 12.28
N LEU A 56 6.17 -6.65 11.55
CA LEU A 56 7.40 -7.20 12.11
C LEU A 56 8.43 -6.13 12.50
N LEU A 57 8.23 -4.86 12.11
CA LEU A 57 9.14 -3.79 12.48
C LEU A 57 8.93 -3.33 13.92
N PRO A 58 10.00 -2.97 14.64
CA PRO A 58 9.86 -2.25 15.89
C PRO A 58 9.24 -0.86 15.64
N ALA A 59 8.44 -0.38 16.58
CA ALA A 59 7.65 0.86 16.42
C ALA A 59 8.50 2.08 16.01
N PHE A 60 9.74 2.20 16.49
CA PHE A 60 10.63 3.30 16.13
C PHE A 60 11.06 3.26 14.65
N ALA A 61 11.15 2.07 14.06
CA ALA A 61 11.51 1.86 12.66
C ALA A 61 10.30 1.96 11.72
N ALA A 62 9.11 1.63 12.23
CA ALA A 62 7.86 1.80 11.49
C ALA A 62 7.40 3.26 11.41
N ARG A 63 7.70 4.08 12.44
CA ARG A 63 7.23 5.47 12.53
C ARG A 63 7.57 6.34 11.31
N PRO A 64 8.78 6.27 10.71
CA PRO A 64 9.10 7.01 9.49
C PRO A 64 8.31 6.55 8.25
N LEU A 65 7.77 5.33 8.23
CA LEU A 65 6.99 4.79 7.10
C LEU A 65 5.54 5.30 7.09
N ARG A 66 5.06 5.84 8.21
CA ARG A 66 3.66 6.25 8.36
C ARG A 66 3.15 7.18 7.25
N PRO A 67 3.86 8.25 6.83
CA PRO A 67 3.37 9.11 5.75
C PRO A 67 3.20 8.36 4.41
N ALA A 68 4.07 7.40 4.12
CA ALA A 68 3.98 6.60 2.89
C ALA A 68 2.80 5.61 2.96
N LEU A 69 2.55 5.02 4.15
CA LEU A 69 1.38 4.16 4.37
C LEU A 69 0.07 4.93 4.27
N GLU A 70 0.00 6.13 4.85
CA GLU A 70 -1.17 7.01 4.73
C GLU A 70 -1.45 7.39 3.27
N ALA A 71 -0.42 7.71 2.50
CA ALA A 71 -0.55 7.99 1.07
C ALA A 71 -1.07 6.77 0.28
N LEU A 72 -0.54 5.57 0.58
CA LEU A 72 -1.02 4.33 -0.04
C LEU A 72 -2.50 4.06 0.28
N VAL A 73 -2.93 4.25 1.53
CA VAL A 73 -4.34 4.11 1.93
C VAL A 73 -5.22 5.06 1.14
N ALA A 74 -4.83 6.33 1.00
CA ALA A 74 -5.60 7.31 0.22
C ALA A 74 -5.73 6.92 -1.27
N GLU A 75 -4.69 6.32 -1.85
CA GLU A 75 -4.75 5.80 -3.23
C GLU A 75 -5.70 4.59 -3.35
N VAL A 76 -5.67 3.67 -2.37
CA VAL A 76 -6.57 2.50 -2.35
C VAL A 76 -8.02 2.92 -2.18
N GLU A 77 -8.31 3.85 -1.27
CA GLU A 77 -9.65 4.43 -1.10
C GLU A 77 -10.11 5.15 -2.37
N GLY A 78 -9.19 5.89 -3.01
CA GLY A 78 -9.46 6.57 -4.28
C GLY A 78 -9.74 5.61 -5.43
N LEU A 79 -9.09 4.45 -5.46
CA LEU A 79 -9.38 3.38 -6.41
C LEU A 79 -10.74 2.74 -6.11
N ALA A 80 -11.02 2.38 -4.85
CA ALA A 80 -12.29 1.80 -4.44
C ALA A 80 -13.48 2.69 -4.82
N ALA A 81 -13.35 4.01 -4.66
CA ALA A 81 -14.38 4.96 -5.08
C ALA A 81 -14.55 5.08 -6.61
N ALA A 82 -13.51 4.75 -7.39
CA ALA A 82 -13.53 4.79 -8.85
C ALA A 82 -14.06 3.48 -9.48
N LEU A 83 -14.00 2.36 -8.73
CA LEU A 83 -14.53 1.09 -9.19
C LEU A 83 -16.06 1.10 -9.17
N PRO A 84 -16.72 0.43 -10.14
CA PRO A 84 -18.17 0.25 -10.07
C PRO A 84 -18.50 -0.52 -8.79
N SER A 85 -19.48 -0.02 -8.02
CA SER A 85 -19.97 -0.78 -6.86
C SER A 85 -20.49 -2.15 -7.34
N PRO A 86 -20.16 -3.24 -6.64
CA PRO A 86 -20.76 -4.53 -6.96
C PRO A 86 -22.28 -4.38 -6.87
N PRO A 87 -23.06 -5.00 -7.77
CA PRO A 87 -24.51 -5.01 -7.64
C PRO A 87 -24.85 -5.60 -6.27
N ALA A 88 -25.58 -4.84 -5.46
CA ALA A 88 -26.14 -5.34 -4.21
C ALA A 88 -26.96 -6.59 -4.57
N GLU A 89 -26.52 -7.74 -4.10
CA GLU A 89 -27.19 -9.02 -4.36
C GLU A 89 -28.67 -8.89 -3.96
N ALA A 90 -29.55 -9.17 -4.92
CA ALA A 90 -31.00 -9.10 -4.80
C ALA A 90 -31.59 -10.46 -4.41
#